data_AF-A0ABD3P1A5-F1
#
_entry.id   AF-A0ABD3P1A5-F1
#
_cell.length_a   1.000
_cell.length_b   1.000
_cell.length_c   1.000
_cell.angle_alpha   90.00
_cell.angle_beta   90.00
_cell.angle_gamma   90.00
#
_symmetry.space_group_name_H-M   'P 1'
#
loop_
_entity.id
_entity.type
_entity.pdbx_description
1 polymer ?
#
loop_
_entity_poly.entity_id
_entity_poly.type
_entity_poly.pdbx_seq_one_letter_code
_entity_poly.pdbx_strand_id
1 'polypeptide(L)'
;MRVLFAVQSLLAVSSVSGFIPAPFHLVQPSQHRSIELFATATEEITGTVKWYNIERGYGFIARDDGEADMYVHATGLLTDEPIKEGDHVQFATEIDRRTNKPKAVSVELTGKASPAPKAAEAKPAAAKKKAPAPNAELKKPSIYPNQRALLTAKLQNDQAAKAHAKMAKSLQDEKLHRSLLAAKLKNDESSKETRIAAQAEQARLAKEAEEKRIADEKAKAAAEEACIAAEAEQARLAKEAEEKRLAEEAEKKRLVEEAEKARIAAEAEKARLAKEAEEKRLAEEAEKKRLVEEAEKARIAAEAEQARLAKEAEEKRLAEEAEKKRLVEEAEKARIAAEAEKARLAKEAEEKRIAEEKAKAAAAEEAALKQKALELGCDDIETYKARTAHWDKDEDARLAAKYSVIPDLGERLFTILVDLNMVELHLDPNDPNVVIEDDDDE
;
A
#
# COMPACT_ATOMS: atom_id res chain seq x y z
N MET A 1 -18.26 56.82 23.80
CA MET A 1 -18.78 56.68 25.17
C MET A 1 -19.15 55.23 25.40
N ARG A 2 -18.46 54.57 26.33
CA ARG A 2 -18.78 53.22 26.82
C ARG A 2 -20.09 53.29 27.58
N VAL A 3 -21.03 52.39 27.32
CA VAL A 3 -22.15 52.15 28.24
C VAL A 3 -22.27 50.64 28.41
N LEU A 4 -21.71 50.18 29.53
CA LEU A 4 -22.07 48.90 30.15
C LEU A 4 -23.51 49.02 30.65
N PHE A 5 -24.33 48.00 30.41
CA PHE A 5 -25.44 47.68 31.30
C PHE A 5 -25.57 46.16 31.40
N ALA A 6 -25.32 45.67 32.61
CA ALA A 6 -25.67 44.34 33.08
C ALA A 6 -27.01 44.44 33.80
N VAL A 7 -27.97 43.55 33.51
CA VAL A 7 -29.08 43.23 34.43
C VAL A 7 -29.43 41.74 34.31
N GLN A 8 -29.60 41.17 35.50
CA GLN A 8 -29.85 39.80 35.95
C GLN A 8 -31.15 39.13 35.47
N SER A 9 -31.09 37.79 35.41
CA SER A 9 -32.08 36.77 35.86
C SER A 9 -33.51 36.70 35.27
N LEU A 10 -33.80 35.57 34.63
CA LEU A 10 -35.00 34.78 34.94
C LEU A 10 -34.81 33.28 34.61
N LEU A 11 -35.14 32.43 35.60
CA LEU A 11 -35.14 30.97 35.59
C LEU A 11 -36.37 30.40 34.87
N ALA A 12 -36.21 29.34 34.08
CA ALA A 12 -37.25 28.34 33.84
C ALA A 12 -36.64 26.96 33.52
N VAL A 13 -37.16 25.95 34.22
CA VAL A 13 -36.71 24.56 34.31
C VAL A 13 -37.57 23.67 33.40
N SER A 14 -36.95 22.74 32.66
CA SER A 14 -37.52 21.47 32.15
C SER A 14 -36.37 20.66 31.50
N SER A 15 -35.78 19.67 32.17
CA SER A 15 -36.18 18.25 32.28
C SER A 15 -35.73 17.33 31.12
N VAL A 16 -34.61 16.61 31.39
CA VAL A 16 -34.24 15.21 31.03
C VAL A 16 -33.96 14.82 29.56
N SER A 17 -32.69 14.55 29.24
CA SER A 17 -32.16 13.19 28.95
C SER A 17 -30.63 13.23 28.79
N GLY A 18 -29.95 12.16 29.19
CA GLY A 18 -28.57 12.17 29.68
C GLY A 18 -27.45 12.21 28.64
N PHE A 19 -26.37 12.91 29.00
CA PHE A 19 -25.05 12.78 28.40
C PHE A 19 -24.02 12.81 29.53
N ILE A 20 -23.29 11.71 29.71
CA ILE A 20 -22.21 11.57 30.70
C ILE A 20 -20.89 11.88 29.98
N PRO A 21 -20.16 12.97 30.27
CA PRO A 21 -18.79 13.12 29.81
C PRO A 21 -17.84 12.46 30.82
N ALA A 22 -17.07 11.48 30.34
CA ALA A 22 -16.00 10.84 31.10
C ALA A 22 -14.84 11.83 31.40
N PRO A 23 -14.10 11.65 32.51
CA PRO A 23 -13.07 12.59 32.94
C PRO A 23 -11.83 12.53 32.05
N PHE A 24 -11.45 13.71 31.56
CA PHE A 24 -10.21 14.01 30.85
C PHE A 24 -9.00 13.72 31.76
N HIS A 25 -8.37 12.56 31.58
CA HIS A 25 -7.06 12.29 32.19
C HIS A 25 -5.96 12.87 31.31
N LEU A 26 -5.20 13.78 31.92
CA LEU A 26 -3.97 14.37 31.45
C LEU A 26 -2.94 13.26 31.16
N VAL A 27 -2.70 12.94 29.89
CA VAL A 27 -1.60 12.04 29.49
C VAL A 27 -0.32 12.88 29.41
N GLN A 28 0.55 12.70 30.40
CA GLN A 28 1.94 13.16 30.35
C GLN A 28 2.76 12.30 29.36
N PRO A 29 3.74 12.86 28.64
CA PRO A 29 4.70 12.07 27.88
C PRO A 29 5.79 11.56 28.83
N SER A 30 5.64 10.30 29.29
CA SER A 30 6.69 9.61 30.04
C SER A 30 7.48 8.70 29.10
N GLN A 31 8.77 8.99 29.03
CA GLN A 31 9.82 8.22 28.36
C GLN A 31 9.93 6.83 28.97
N HIS A 32 9.31 5.83 28.36
CA HIS A 32 9.79 4.45 28.41
C HIS A 32 9.51 3.81 27.05
N ARG A 33 10.44 3.99 26.12
CA ARG A 33 10.57 3.08 24.96
C ARG A 33 10.97 1.72 25.54
N SER A 34 9.97 0.86 25.76
CA SER A 34 10.19 -0.57 25.85
C SER A 34 10.88 -0.99 24.56
N ILE A 35 12.17 -1.33 24.66
CA ILE A 35 12.85 -2.06 23.61
C ILE A 35 12.21 -3.45 23.64
N GLU A 36 11.22 -3.67 22.78
CA GLU A 36 10.82 -5.02 22.41
C GLU A 36 12.03 -5.65 21.72
N LEU A 37 12.75 -6.44 22.53
CA LEU A 37 13.82 -7.31 22.10
C LEU A 37 13.18 -8.36 21.19
N PHE A 38 13.16 -8.07 19.89
CA PHE A 38 12.95 -9.07 18.86
C PHE A 38 14.14 -10.03 18.90
N ALA A 39 14.06 -11.02 19.80
CA ALA A 39 14.81 -12.25 19.68
C ALA A 39 14.21 -13.03 18.50
N THR A 40 14.56 -12.63 17.29
CA THR A 40 14.49 -13.55 16.15
C THR A 40 15.42 -14.70 16.51
N ALA A 41 14.87 -15.92 16.60
CA ALA A 41 15.62 -17.14 16.85
C ALA A 41 16.83 -17.19 15.91
N THR A 42 18.01 -16.92 16.46
CA THR A 42 19.28 -17.00 15.77
C THR A 42 19.76 -18.44 15.87
N GLU A 43 19.93 -19.11 14.74
CA GLU A 43 20.66 -20.37 14.69
C GLU A 43 22.04 -20.16 15.31
N GLU A 44 22.34 -20.88 16.40
CA GLU A 44 23.63 -20.84 17.05
C GLU A 44 24.61 -21.71 16.25
N ILE A 45 25.46 -21.06 15.46
CA ILE A 45 26.42 -21.71 14.56
C ILE A 45 27.77 -21.78 15.26
N THR A 46 28.48 -22.90 15.15
CA THR A 46 29.85 -23.03 15.66
C THR A 46 30.88 -22.92 14.55
N GLY A 47 32.09 -22.46 14.90
CA GLY A 47 33.19 -22.39 13.97
C GLY A 47 34.54 -22.21 14.65
N THR A 48 35.59 -22.36 13.85
CA THR A 48 36.98 -22.16 14.27
C THR A 48 37.51 -20.85 13.71
N VAL A 49 38.12 -20.01 14.54
CA VAL A 49 38.71 -18.74 14.11
C VAL A 49 39.88 -19.01 13.17
N LYS A 50 39.72 -18.70 11.89
CA LYS A 50 40.74 -18.93 10.87
C LYS A 50 41.88 -17.94 10.99
N TRP A 51 41.55 -16.70 11.30
CA TRP A 51 42.50 -15.66 11.67
C TRP A 51 41.73 -14.45 12.21
N TYR A 52 42.37 -13.70 13.11
CA TYR A 52 41.82 -12.46 13.65
C TYR A 52 42.93 -11.44 13.85
N ASN A 53 42.73 -10.23 13.34
CA ASN A 53 43.67 -9.13 13.55
C ASN A 53 43.16 -8.25 14.69
N ILE A 54 43.83 -8.35 15.85
CA ILE A 54 43.46 -7.62 17.07
C ILE A 54 43.61 -6.11 16.89
N GLU A 55 44.63 -5.64 16.18
CA GLU A 55 44.87 -4.21 15.95
C GLU A 55 43.80 -3.56 15.07
N ARG A 56 43.31 -4.32 14.07
CA ARG A 56 42.28 -3.83 13.14
C ARG A 56 40.86 -4.19 13.55
N GLY A 57 40.68 -5.06 14.54
CA GLY A 57 39.39 -5.45 15.09
C GLY A 57 38.50 -6.27 14.15
N TYR A 58 39.08 -7.03 13.20
CA TYR A 58 38.31 -7.90 12.32
C TYR A 58 39.05 -9.19 11.97
N GLY A 59 38.29 -10.21 11.55
CA GLY A 59 38.83 -11.50 11.15
C GLY A 59 37.78 -12.36 10.44
N PHE A 60 38.10 -13.65 10.32
CA PHE A 60 37.21 -14.65 9.73
C PHE A 60 37.16 -15.91 10.57
N ILE A 61 35.96 -16.49 10.63
CA ILE A 61 35.67 -17.75 11.31
C ILE A 61 35.31 -18.78 10.24
N ALA A 62 36.01 -19.90 10.19
CA ALA A 62 35.63 -21.04 9.38
C ALA A 62 34.48 -21.76 10.09
N ARG A 63 33.32 -21.88 9.43
CA ARG A 63 32.16 -22.58 9.99
C ARG A 63 32.42 -24.08 10.05
N ASP A 64 31.98 -24.71 11.14
CA ASP A 64 32.10 -26.17 11.27
C ASP A 64 31.17 -26.92 10.29
N ASP A 65 30.11 -26.25 9.83
CA ASP A 65 29.16 -26.76 8.82
C ASP A 65 29.77 -26.88 7.41
N GLY A 66 30.99 -26.36 7.18
CA GLY A 66 31.65 -26.37 5.87
C GLY A 66 31.12 -25.35 4.87
N GLU A 67 30.23 -24.45 5.30
CA GLU A 67 29.80 -23.29 4.52
C GLU A 67 30.91 -22.21 4.44
N ALA A 68 30.64 -21.11 3.73
CA ALA A 68 31.61 -20.04 3.54
C ALA A 68 32.10 -19.42 4.87
N ASP A 69 33.36 -19.00 4.87
CA ASP A 69 33.98 -18.31 6.01
C ASP A 69 33.15 -17.07 6.42
N MET A 70 32.90 -16.94 7.71
CA MET A 70 32.09 -15.88 8.28
C MET A 70 32.94 -14.71 8.73
N TYR A 71 32.55 -13.51 8.31
CA TYR A 71 33.22 -12.28 8.71
C TYR A 71 32.87 -11.92 10.17
N VAL A 72 33.89 -11.62 10.99
CA VAL A 72 33.71 -11.17 12.37
C VAL A 72 34.37 -9.80 12.58
N HIS A 73 33.69 -8.93 13.34
CA HIS A 73 34.17 -7.61 13.74
C HIS A 73 34.18 -7.49 15.27
N ALA A 74 35.05 -6.65 15.83
CA ALA A 74 35.21 -6.45 17.27
C ALA A 74 33.89 -6.09 17.98
N THR A 75 32.99 -5.37 17.30
CA THR A 75 31.66 -5.01 17.82
C THR A 75 30.69 -6.19 17.95
N GLY A 76 31.00 -7.35 17.36
CA GLY A 76 30.20 -8.56 17.43
C GLY A 76 30.67 -9.55 18.49
N LEU A 77 31.80 -9.29 19.15
CA LEU A 77 32.32 -10.11 20.25
C LEU A 77 31.56 -9.78 21.54
N LEU A 78 31.08 -10.79 22.25
CA LEU A 78 30.41 -10.63 23.55
C LEU A 78 31.41 -10.61 24.71
N THR A 79 32.61 -11.13 24.48
CA THR A 79 33.67 -11.23 25.47
C THR A 79 34.69 -10.10 25.28
N ASP A 80 35.16 -9.53 26.38
CA ASP A 80 36.25 -8.54 26.36
C ASP A 80 37.64 -9.15 26.00
N GLU A 81 37.75 -10.48 25.98
CA GLU A 81 38.99 -11.18 25.60
C GLU A 81 39.10 -11.30 24.06
N PRO A 82 40.20 -10.83 23.44
CA PRO A 82 40.37 -10.94 22.00
C PRO A 82 40.54 -12.41 21.57
N ILE A 83 39.75 -12.83 20.58
CA ILE A 83 39.83 -14.16 19.97
C ILE A 83 41.16 -14.36 19.23
N LYS A 84 41.70 -15.57 19.26
CA LYS A 84 42.96 -15.94 18.58
C LYS A 84 42.70 -16.97 17.49
N GLU A 85 43.65 -17.08 16.56
CA GLU A 85 43.62 -18.11 15.53
C GLU A 85 43.59 -19.50 16.17
N GLY A 86 42.66 -20.34 15.70
CA GLY A 86 42.41 -21.69 16.18
C GLY A 86 41.42 -21.79 17.34
N ASP A 87 40.90 -20.68 17.87
CA ASP A 87 39.87 -20.74 18.92
C ASP A 87 38.52 -21.20 18.33
N HIS A 88 37.80 -22.02 19.07
CA HIS A 88 36.43 -22.41 18.75
C HIS A 88 35.46 -21.42 19.35
N VAL A 89 34.51 -20.97 18.53
CA VAL A 89 33.53 -19.94 18.88
C VAL A 89 32.13 -20.34 18.43
N GLN A 90 31.13 -19.90 19.19
CA GLN A 90 29.71 -20.01 18.84
C GLN A 90 29.19 -18.61 18.53
N PHE A 91 28.41 -18.46 17.46
CA PHE A 91 27.95 -17.16 16.99
C PHE A 91 26.64 -17.25 16.22
N ALA A 92 25.95 -16.12 16.10
CA ALA A 92 24.78 -15.95 15.27
C ALA A 92 25.13 -15.22 13.96
N THR A 93 24.39 -15.49 12.89
CA THR A 93 24.54 -14.75 11.62
C THR A 93 23.55 -13.61 11.53
N GLU A 94 24.04 -12.40 11.26
CA GLU A 94 23.21 -11.24 10.95
C GLU A 94 23.68 -10.62 9.62
N ILE A 95 22.73 -10.15 8.80
CA ILE A 95 23.07 -9.41 7.58
C ILE A 95 23.34 -7.95 7.94
N ASP A 96 24.53 -7.44 7.60
CA ASP A 96 24.84 -6.02 7.77
C ASP A 96 23.95 -5.18 6.83
N ARG A 97 23.10 -4.33 7.40
CA ARG A 97 22.17 -3.46 6.68
C ARG A 97 22.86 -2.52 5.67
N ARG A 98 24.14 -2.22 5.88
CA ARG A 98 24.90 -1.31 5.01
C ARG A 98 25.53 -2.03 3.82
N THR A 99 25.96 -3.27 4.01
CA THR A 99 26.77 -4.00 3.01
C THR A 99 26.07 -5.23 2.44
N ASN A 100 24.90 -5.62 2.98
CA ASN A 100 24.17 -6.85 2.68
C ASN A 100 25.03 -8.13 2.73
N LYS A 101 26.13 -8.10 3.49
CA LYS A 101 27.00 -9.26 3.73
C LYS A 101 26.66 -9.89 5.08
N PRO A 102 26.67 -11.23 5.18
CA PRO A 102 26.50 -11.91 6.44
C PRO A 102 27.72 -11.65 7.33
N LYS A 103 27.48 -11.25 8.58
CA LYS A 103 28.47 -11.05 9.63
C LYS A 103 28.11 -11.92 10.84
N ALA A 104 29.13 -12.39 11.54
CA ALA A 104 28.99 -13.03 12.83
C ALA A 104 28.70 -11.97 13.90
N VAL A 105 27.65 -12.17 14.68
CA VAL A 105 27.27 -11.39 15.86
C VAL A 105 27.04 -12.32 17.03
N SER A 106 27.10 -11.81 18.25
CA SER A 106 26.95 -12.64 19.45
C SER A 106 28.02 -13.75 19.54
N VAL A 107 29.29 -13.40 19.26
CA VAL A 107 30.39 -14.37 19.25
C VAL A 107 30.87 -14.65 20.68
N GLU A 108 30.77 -15.91 21.09
CA GLU A 108 31.24 -16.43 22.38
C GLU A 108 32.33 -17.49 22.19
N LEU A 109 33.30 -17.55 23.10
CA LEU A 109 34.41 -18.50 23.08
C LEU A 109 34.01 -19.83 23.72
N THR A 110 34.03 -20.92 22.96
CA THR A 110 33.65 -22.26 23.41
C THR A 110 34.84 -23.21 23.62
N GLY A 111 36.02 -22.94 23.04
CA GLY A 111 37.25 -23.70 23.30
C GLY A 111 38.55 -23.03 22.80
N LYS A 112 39.69 -23.21 23.49
CA LYS A 112 41.00 -22.62 23.12
C LYS A 112 41.90 -23.61 22.34
N ALA A 113 42.67 -23.11 21.37
CA ALA A 113 43.55 -23.89 20.48
C ALA A 113 44.72 -24.60 21.20
N SER A 114 45.10 -25.83 20.77
CA SER A 114 46.24 -26.61 21.29
C SER A 114 47.23 -27.00 20.16
N PRO A 115 48.58 -26.87 20.32
CA PRO A 115 49.53 -26.99 19.20
C PRO A 115 50.16 -28.39 19.00
N ALA A 116 50.45 -28.70 17.72
CA ALA A 116 50.98 -29.95 17.14
C ALA A 116 52.51 -30.22 17.37
N PRO A 117 53.06 -31.35 16.87
CA PRO A 117 54.38 -31.28 16.21
C PRO A 117 54.64 -32.20 14.98
N LYS A 118 55.65 -31.81 14.18
CA LYS A 118 56.18 -32.40 12.93
C LYS A 118 57.65 -32.89 13.07
N ALA A 119 58.02 -33.90 12.27
CA ALA A 119 59.25 -34.09 11.46
C ALA A 119 60.59 -34.73 11.98
N ALA A 120 61.12 -35.63 11.13
CA ALA A 120 62.50 -35.74 10.57
C ALA A 120 63.50 -36.84 11.06
N GLU A 121 64.04 -37.57 10.05
CA GLU A 121 65.12 -38.58 10.07
C GLU A 121 66.53 -37.97 9.86
N ALA A 122 67.60 -38.69 10.30
CA ALA A 122 68.96 -38.60 9.73
C ALA A 122 69.85 -39.84 10.06
N LYS A 123 70.68 -40.29 9.09
CA LYS A 123 71.84 -41.21 9.22
C LYS A 123 72.80 -40.98 8.02
N PRO A 124 74.13 -41.25 8.10
CA PRO A 124 74.65 -42.56 7.61
C PRO A 124 76.04 -43.09 8.11
N ALA A 125 76.23 -44.42 7.92
CA ALA A 125 77.37 -45.22 7.42
C ALA A 125 78.82 -45.26 8.04
N ALA A 126 79.58 -46.31 7.67
CA ALA A 126 80.65 -47.02 8.44
C ALA A 126 81.96 -47.41 7.64
N ALA A 127 82.94 -48.06 8.34
CA ALA A 127 84.02 -49.03 7.91
C ALA A 127 85.52 -48.54 7.92
N LYS A 128 86.53 -49.06 8.68
CA LYS A 128 87.33 -50.35 8.77
C LYS A 128 88.22 -50.68 7.52
N LYS A 129 89.45 -51.26 7.50
CA LYS A 129 90.66 -51.53 8.36
C LYS A 129 91.74 -52.31 7.50
N LYS A 130 93.05 -52.29 7.88
CA LYS A 130 94.05 -53.42 7.99
C LYS A 130 95.39 -53.40 7.15
N ALA A 131 96.49 -53.81 7.84
CA ALA A 131 97.94 -53.99 7.50
C ALA A 131 98.31 -55.45 7.05
N PRO A 132 99.58 -56.02 6.96
CA PRO A 132 100.89 -55.73 7.61
C PRO A 132 102.24 -56.03 6.82
N ALA A 133 103.41 -55.93 7.51
CA ALA A 133 104.84 -56.18 7.11
C ALA A 133 105.34 -57.63 7.48
N PRO A 134 106.66 -58.05 7.60
CA PRO A 134 108.00 -57.41 7.45
C PRO A 134 109.15 -58.33 6.87
N ASN A 135 110.43 -57.95 7.08
CA ASN A 135 111.69 -58.46 6.47
C ASN A 135 112.68 -59.12 7.48
N ALA A 136 113.50 -60.05 6.96
CA ALA A 136 114.90 -60.47 7.27
C ALA A 136 115.44 -60.91 8.66
N GLU A 137 116.07 -62.11 8.66
CA GLU A 137 117.53 -62.37 8.90
C GLU A 137 118.08 -63.25 10.08
N LEU A 138 119.04 -64.11 9.68
CA LEU A 138 120.30 -64.57 10.35
C LEU A 138 120.33 -65.69 11.43
N LYS A 139 121.16 -66.73 11.17
CA LYS A 139 122.02 -67.43 12.16
C LYS A 139 123.13 -68.33 11.53
N LYS A 140 124.40 -67.93 11.78
CA LYS A 140 125.71 -68.59 12.18
C LYS A 140 125.84 -70.15 12.13
N PRO A 141 127.04 -70.83 12.25
CA PRO A 141 128.26 -70.42 13.02
C PRO A 141 129.69 -71.02 12.69
N SER A 142 130.69 -70.59 13.48
CA SER A 142 131.74 -71.38 14.21
C SER A 142 133.14 -71.78 13.61
N ILE A 143 134.15 -71.74 14.51
CA ILE A 143 135.39 -72.57 14.69
C ILE A 143 136.81 -71.99 14.34
N TYR A 144 137.68 -71.94 15.36
CA TYR A 144 139.16 -72.04 15.42
C TYR A 144 139.50 -73.28 16.33
N PRO A 145 140.74 -73.85 16.48
CA PRO A 145 142.09 -73.27 16.27
C PRO A 145 143.26 -74.21 15.83
N ASN A 146 144.44 -73.58 15.60
CA ASN A 146 145.83 -73.97 16.00
C ASN A 146 146.79 -74.83 15.14
N GLN A 147 148.01 -74.28 14.99
CA GLN A 147 149.36 -74.92 14.87
C GLN A 147 149.66 -75.77 13.61
N ARG A 148 150.87 -75.88 13.03
CA ARG A 148 152.23 -75.35 13.24
C ARG A 148 153.05 -75.76 12.00
N ALA A 149 154.06 -74.95 11.63
CA ALA A 149 155.26 -75.33 10.85
C ALA A 149 155.10 -75.85 9.40
N LEU A 150 155.48 -75.03 8.42
CA LEU A 150 156.74 -75.19 7.64
C LEU A 150 156.79 -74.13 6.54
N LEU A 151 157.50 -73.04 6.86
CA LEU A 151 158.34 -72.27 5.94
C LEU A 151 159.14 -73.29 5.10
N THR A 152 159.35 -73.21 3.79
CA THR A 152 159.86 -72.08 3.00
C THR A 152 159.98 -72.53 1.53
N ALA A 153 159.98 -71.58 0.58
CA ALA A 153 160.18 -71.68 -0.88
C ALA A 153 158.93 -72.09 -1.69
N LYS A 154 158.34 -71.29 -2.59
CA LYS A 154 158.83 -70.17 -3.44
C LYS A 154 157.61 -69.38 -3.97
N LEU A 155 157.04 -68.45 -3.22
CA LEU A 155 157.12 -66.98 -3.36
C LEU A 155 157.71 -66.32 -4.63
N GLN A 156 157.56 -66.87 -5.84
CA GLN A 156 157.86 -66.11 -7.07
C GLN A 156 156.83 -66.21 -8.21
N ASN A 157 155.71 -66.93 -8.04
CA ASN A 157 154.66 -67.05 -9.07
C ASN A 157 153.31 -66.38 -8.70
N ASP A 158 153.14 -65.91 -7.46
CA ASP A 158 151.89 -65.27 -7.00
C ASP A 158 151.84 -63.76 -7.22
N GLN A 159 152.99 -63.09 -7.41
CA GLN A 159 153.04 -61.64 -7.58
C GLN A 159 152.56 -61.20 -8.98
N ALA A 160 152.77 -62.02 -10.01
CA ALA A 160 152.23 -61.77 -11.36
C ALA A 160 150.71 -62.00 -11.44
N ALA A 161 150.19 -63.07 -10.82
CA ALA A 161 148.75 -63.34 -10.77
C ALA A 161 147.97 -62.26 -9.99
N LYS A 162 148.53 -61.76 -8.88
CA LYS A 162 147.93 -60.66 -8.10
C LYS A 162 147.93 -59.32 -8.84
N ALA A 163 148.94 -59.03 -9.66
CA ALA A 163 148.99 -57.79 -10.46
C ALA A 163 147.94 -57.82 -11.59
N HIS A 164 147.82 -58.93 -12.33
CA HIS A 164 146.80 -59.09 -13.37
C HIS A 164 145.36 -59.10 -12.81
N ALA A 165 145.14 -59.74 -11.65
CA ALA A 165 143.83 -59.70 -10.98
C ALA A 165 143.45 -58.29 -10.47
N LYS A 166 144.44 -57.49 -10.04
CA LYS A 166 144.22 -56.11 -9.58
C LYS A 166 143.89 -55.17 -10.74
N MET A 167 144.58 -55.29 -11.87
CA MET A 167 144.25 -54.53 -13.09
C MET A 167 142.89 -54.95 -13.66
N ALA A 168 142.58 -56.25 -13.70
CA ALA A 168 141.26 -56.73 -14.15
C ALA A 168 140.13 -56.22 -13.26
N LYS A 169 140.31 -56.20 -11.93
CA LYS A 169 139.33 -55.67 -10.98
C LYS A 169 139.16 -54.16 -11.11
N SER A 170 140.24 -53.39 -11.29
CA SER A 170 140.18 -51.95 -11.57
C SER A 170 139.40 -51.64 -12.85
N LEU A 171 139.62 -52.41 -13.92
CA LEU A 171 138.89 -52.26 -15.18
C LEU A 171 137.41 -52.68 -15.04
N GLN A 172 137.11 -53.68 -14.20
CA GLN A 172 135.75 -54.09 -13.87
C GLN A 172 135.03 -52.99 -13.07
N ASP A 173 135.71 -52.40 -12.09
CA ASP A 173 135.18 -51.35 -11.22
C ASP A 173 134.95 -50.04 -11.99
N GLU A 174 135.85 -49.68 -12.93
CA GLU A 174 135.67 -48.52 -13.81
C GLU A 174 134.50 -48.72 -14.79
N LYS A 175 134.34 -49.94 -15.35
CA LYS A 175 133.17 -50.30 -16.17
C LYS A 175 131.88 -50.25 -15.36
N LEU A 176 131.91 -50.74 -14.11
CA LEU A 176 130.75 -50.69 -13.21
C LEU A 176 130.40 -49.25 -12.84
N HIS A 177 131.40 -48.40 -12.55
CA HIS A 177 131.22 -46.98 -12.26
C HIS A 177 130.62 -46.21 -13.45
N ARG A 178 131.12 -46.44 -14.69
CA ARG A 178 130.53 -45.85 -15.90
C ARG A 178 129.10 -46.33 -16.15
N SER A 179 128.81 -47.61 -15.91
CA SER A 179 127.46 -48.18 -16.03
C SER A 179 126.48 -47.55 -15.02
N LEU A 180 126.90 -47.41 -13.76
CA LEU A 180 126.10 -46.77 -12.71
C LEU A 180 125.84 -45.28 -13.01
N LEU A 181 126.85 -44.55 -13.51
CA LEU A 181 126.68 -43.15 -13.88
C LEU A 181 125.70 -42.98 -15.04
N ALA A 182 125.80 -43.84 -16.07
CA ALA A 182 124.88 -43.85 -17.20
C ALA A 182 123.44 -44.24 -16.78
N ALA A 183 123.30 -45.18 -15.85
CA ALA A 183 121.99 -45.56 -15.29
C ALA A 183 121.37 -44.42 -14.47
N LYS A 184 122.18 -43.69 -13.68
CA LYS A 184 121.71 -42.55 -12.89
C LYS A 184 121.27 -41.38 -13.77
N LEU A 185 122.04 -41.05 -14.81
CA LEU A 185 121.66 -40.03 -15.79
C LEU A 185 120.36 -40.38 -16.51
N LYS A 186 120.21 -41.64 -16.97
CA LYS A 186 118.94 -42.10 -17.57
C LYS A 186 117.76 -42.04 -16.61
N ASN A 187 117.98 -42.35 -15.34
CA ASN A 187 116.92 -42.28 -14.32
C ASN A 187 116.56 -40.83 -13.96
N ASP A 188 117.54 -39.93 -13.91
CA ASP A 188 117.33 -38.50 -13.66
C ASP A 188 116.65 -37.81 -14.85
N GLU A 189 116.98 -38.19 -16.09
CA GLU A 189 116.28 -37.73 -17.31
C GLU A 189 114.85 -38.26 -17.35
N SER A 190 114.64 -39.56 -17.11
CA SER A 190 113.29 -40.14 -17.02
C SER A 190 112.46 -39.50 -15.89
N SER A 191 113.07 -39.18 -14.75
CA SER A 191 112.41 -38.48 -13.64
C SER A 191 112.06 -37.02 -13.98
N LYS A 192 112.88 -36.34 -14.79
CA LYS A 192 112.58 -34.98 -15.27
C LYS A 192 111.47 -35.00 -16.31
N GLU A 193 111.51 -35.92 -17.27
CA GLU A 193 110.48 -36.07 -18.31
C GLU A 193 109.11 -36.38 -17.69
N THR A 194 109.06 -37.29 -16.72
CA THR A 194 107.81 -37.61 -15.99
C THR A 194 107.28 -36.43 -15.18
N ARG A 195 108.14 -35.63 -14.54
CA ARG A 195 107.73 -34.39 -13.86
C ARG A 195 107.20 -33.34 -14.81
N ILE A 196 107.86 -33.13 -15.96
CA ILE A 196 107.43 -32.19 -16.99
C ILE A 196 106.09 -32.63 -17.58
N ALA A 197 105.91 -33.93 -17.86
CA ALA A 197 104.65 -34.48 -18.34
C ALA A 197 103.51 -34.31 -17.32
N ALA A 198 103.76 -34.62 -16.04
CA ALA A 198 102.79 -34.43 -14.96
C ALA A 198 102.44 -32.94 -14.77
N GLN A 199 103.42 -32.05 -14.85
CA GLN A 199 103.18 -30.60 -14.74
C GLN A 199 102.41 -30.05 -15.94
N ALA A 200 102.64 -30.56 -17.15
CA ALA A 200 101.88 -30.21 -18.34
C ALA A 200 100.42 -30.72 -18.26
N GLU A 201 100.21 -31.94 -17.75
CA GLU A 201 98.87 -32.47 -17.51
C GLU A 201 98.12 -31.65 -16.46
N GLN A 202 98.75 -31.32 -15.33
CA GLN A 202 98.18 -30.46 -14.30
C GLN A 202 97.82 -29.07 -14.84
N ALA A 203 98.67 -28.47 -15.69
CA ALA A 203 98.37 -27.19 -16.33
C ALA A 203 97.19 -27.28 -17.32
N ARG A 204 97.03 -28.40 -18.03
CA ARG A 204 95.89 -28.63 -18.94
C ARG A 204 94.58 -28.77 -18.14
N LEU A 205 94.61 -29.57 -17.08
CA LEU A 205 93.45 -29.75 -16.20
C LEU A 205 93.05 -28.44 -15.50
N ALA A 206 94.03 -27.61 -15.09
CA ALA A 206 93.77 -26.29 -14.53
C ALA A 206 93.09 -25.34 -15.54
N LYS A 207 93.56 -25.32 -16.81
CA LYS A 207 92.90 -24.55 -17.87
C LYS A 207 91.49 -25.03 -18.17
N GLU A 208 91.29 -26.35 -18.27
CA GLU A 208 89.96 -26.93 -18.50
C GLU A 208 89.01 -26.61 -17.33
N ALA A 209 89.50 -26.66 -16.08
CA ALA A 209 88.71 -26.29 -14.91
C ALA A 209 88.36 -24.80 -14.88
N GLU A 210 89.29 -23.93 -15.29
CA GLU A 210 89.04 -22.49 -15.38
C GLU A 210 88.06 -22.13 -16.50
N GLU A 211 88.18 -22.78 -17.66
CA GLU A 211 87.21 -22.65 -18.77
C GLU A 211 85.81 -23.11 -18.36
N LYS A 212 85.69 -24.24 -17.64
CA LYS A 212 84.41 -24.69 -17.07
C LYS A 212 83.84 -23.70 -16.07
N ARG A 213 84.67 -23.16 -15.15
CA ARG A 213 84.23 -22.14 -14.18
C ARG A 213 83.68 -20.89 -14.88
N ILE A 214 84.37 -20.42 -15.93
CA ILE A 214 83.93 -19.27 -16.73
C ILE A 214 82.63 -19.59 -17.49
N ALA A 215 82.49 -20.81 -18.03
CA ALA A 215 81.27 -21.24 -18.70
C ALA A 215 80.09 -21.32 -17.72
N ASP A 216 80.30 -21.86 -16.52
CA ASP A 216 79.29 -21.95 -15.47
C ASP A 216 78.88 -20.55 -14.96
N GLU A 217 79.84 -19.65 -14.79
CA GLU A 217 79.59 -18.25 -14.39
C GLU A 217 78.81 -17.49 -15.46
N LYS A 218 79.14 -17.68 -16.75
CA LYS A 218 78.37 -17.14 -17.88
C LYS A 218 76.97 -17.73 -17.97
N ALA A 219 76.82 -19.04 -17.77
CA ALA A 219 75.53 -19.71 -17.77
C ALA A 219 74.65 -19.20 -16.62
N LYS A 220 75.24 -18.98 -15.44
CA LYS A 220 74.55 -18.40 -14.28
C LYS A 220 74.11 -16.95 -14.54
N ALA A 221 74.99 -16.13 -15.11
CA ALA A 221 74.65 -14.75 -15.48
C ALA A 221 73.52 -14.69 -16.53
N ALA A 222 73.57 -15.55 -17.55
CA ALA A 222 72.52 -15.65 -18.55
C ALA A 222 71.18 -16.15 -17.97
N ALA A 223 71.23 -17.08 -17.00
CA ALA A 223 70.03 -17.55 -16.30
C ALA A 223 69.42 -16.47 -15.39
N GLU A 224 70.26 -15.67 -14.72
CA GLU A 224 69.81 -14.54 -13.89
C GLU A 224 69.17 -13.44 -14.74
N GLU A 225 69.79 -13.09 -15.88
CA GLU A 225 69.23 -12.15 -16.85
C GLU A 225 67.89 -12.64 -17.43
N ALA A 226 67.78 -13.94 -17.75
CA ALA A 226 66.53 -14.54 -18.22
C ALA A 226 65.43 -14.54 -17.13
N CYS A 227 65.80 -14.75 -15.86
CA CYS A 227 64.88 -14.68 -14.73
C CYS A 227 64.33 -13.26 -14.55
N ILE A 228 65.21 -12.24 -14.60
CA ILE A 228 64.84 -10.83 -14.51
C ILE A 228 63.92 -10.43 -15.68
N ALA A 229 64.23 -10.88 -16.90
CA ALA A 229 63.39 -10.61 -18.07
C ALA A 229 62.00 -11.25 -17.95
N ALA A 230 61.92 -12.50 -17.47
CA ALA A 230 60.65 -13.19 -17.24
C ALA A 230 59.83 -12.52 -16.12
N GLU A 231 60.46 -12.10 -15.04
CA GLU A 231 59.81 -11.38 -13.93
C GLU A 231 59.29 -10.01 -14.39
N ALA A 232 60.04 -9.29 -15.22
CA ALA A 232 59.60 -8.02 -15.82
C ALA A 232 58.39 -8.21 -16.76
N GLU A 233 58.36 -9.28 -17.56
CA GLU A 233 57.22 -9.60 -18.40
C GLU A 233 55.98 -9.95 -17.56
N GLN A 234 56.13 -10.78 -16.52
CA GLN A 234 55.03 -11.09 -15.61
C GLN A 234 54.51 -9.84 -14.89
N ALA A 235 55.40 -8.93 -14.47
CA ALA A 235 55.00 -7.66 -13.86
C ALA A 235 54.21 -6.77 -14.84
N ARG A 236 54.59 -6.73 -16.13
CA ARG A 236 53.83 -6.00 -17.15
C ARG A 236 52.44 -6.61 -17.38
N LEU A 237 52.37 -7.93 -17.51
CA LEU A 237 51.11 -8.64 -17.69
C LEU A 237 50.18 -8.48 -16.48
N ALA A 238 50.74 -8.48 -15.26
CA ALA A 238 49.98 -8.23 -14.04
C ALA A 238 49.40 -6.82 -14.00
N LYS A 239 50.17 -5.80 -14.40
CA LYS A 239 49.68 -4.41 -14.50
C LYS A 239 48.57 -4.26 -15.54
N GLU A 240 48.76 -4.83 -16.73
CA GLU A 240 47.74 -4.79 -17.79
C GLU A 240 46.44 -5.49 -17.35
N ALA A 241 46.54 -6.61 -16.63
CA ALA A 241 45.39 -7.31 -16.08
C ALA A 241 44.67 -6.49 -15.00
N GLU A 242 45.41 -5.80 -14.13
CA GLU A 242 44.84 -4.91 -13.11
C GLU A 242 44.12 -3.72 -13.75
N GLU A 243 44.72 -3.07 -14.76
CA GLU A 243 44.11 -1.97 -15.50
C GLU A 243 42.82 -2.40 -16.20
N LYS A 244 42.80 -3.58 -16.84
CA LYS A 244 41.57 -4.13 -17.44
C LYS A 244 40.49 -4.38 -16.40
N ARG A 245 40.83 -4.98 -15.27
CA ARG A 245 39.88 -5.23 -14.18
C ARG A 245 39.30 -3.92 -13.62
N LEU A 246 40.14 -2.90 -13.47
CA LEU A 246 39.73 -1.59 -12.99
C LEU A 246 38.82 -0.89 -14.02
N ALA A 247 39.12 -1.00 -15.31
CA ALA A 247 38.29 -0.47 -16.40
C ALA A 247 36.91 -1.14 -16.43
N GLU A 248 36.85 -2.47 -16.34
CA GLU A 248 35.58 -3.21 -16.26
C GLU A 248 34.78 -2.86 -15.01
N GLU A 249 35.43 -2.70 -13.85
CA GLU A 249 34.75 -2.28 -12.63
C GLU A 249 34.20 -0.86 -12.75
N ALA A 250 34.94 0.05 -13.37
CA ALA A 250 34.50 1.41 -13.64
C ALA A 250 33.31 1.44 -14.61
N GLU A 251 33.32 0.61 -15.67
CA GLU A 251 32.19 0.47 -16.60
C GLU A 251 30.96 -0.07 -15.89
N LYS A 252 31.11 -1.14 -15.09
CA LYS A 252 30.00 -1.69 -14.29
C LYS A 252 29.41 -0.64 -13.34
N LYS A 253 30.24 0.16 -12.66
CA LYS A 253 29.76 1.24 -11.80
C LYS A 253 28.97 2.29 -12.58
N ARG A 254 29.45 2.70 -13.76
CA ARG A 254 28.74 3.65 -14.62
C ARG A 254 27.39 3.10 -15.08
N LEU A 255 27.33 1.83 -15.49
CA LEU A 255 26.08 1.20 -15.90
C LEU A 255 25.07 1.09 -14.74
N VAL A 256 25.54 0.77 -13.53
CA VAL A 256 24.67 0.75 -12.34
C VAL A 256 24.14 2.14 -12.01
N GLU A 257 24.98 3.17 -12.05
CA GLU A 257 24.56 4.56 -11.79
C GLU A 257 23.57 5.05 -12.86
N GLU A 258 23.80 4.73 -14.13
CA GLU A 258 22.89 5.06 -15.23
C GLU A 258 21.55 4.33 -15.09
N ALA A 259 21.56 3.04 -14.75
CA ALA A 259 20.35 2.26 -14.50
C ALA A 259 19.57 2.78 -13.29
N GLU A 260 20.25 3.21 -12.23
CA GLU A 260 19.60 3.81 -11.06
C GLU A 260 18.95 5.15 -11.41
N LYS A 261 19.65 6.02 -12.16
CA LYS A 261 19.09 7.29 -12.67
C LYS A 261 17.87 7.03 -13.56
N ALA A 262 17.93 6.04 -14.44
CA ALA A 262 16.81 5.65 -15.30
C ALA A 262 15.61 5.15 -14.49
N ARG A 263 15.84 4.34 -13.45
CA ARG A 263 14.77 3.87 -12.54
C ARG A 263 14.10 5.03 -11.82
N ILE A 264 14.88 5.96 -11.26
CA ILE A 264 14.36 7.14 -10.56
C ILE A 264 13.55 8.02 -11.53
N ALA A 265 14.04 8.22 -12.75
CA ALA A 265 13.32 8.99 -13.77
C ALA A 265 11.98 8.33 -14.15
N ALA A 266 11.97 7.01 -14.37
CA ALA A 266 10.76 6.25 -14.68
C ALA A 266 9.74 6.27 -13.53
N GLU A 267 10.21 6.16 -12.28
CA GLU A 267 9.36 6.26 -11.10
C GLU A 267 8.76 7.68 -10.95
N ALA A 268 9.56 8.72 -11.18
CA ALA A 268 9.09 10.10 -11.17
C ALA A 268 8.04 10.37 -12.26
N GLU A 269 8.23 9.84 -13.47
CA GLU A 269 7.26 9.93 -14.55
C GLU A 269 5.95 9.22 -14.19
N LYS A 270 6.04 7.99 -13.66
CA LYS A 270 4.88 7.23 -13.19
C LYS A 270 4.12 7.98 -12.09
N ALA A 271 4.83 8.60 -11.15
CA ALA A 271 4.23 9.41 -10.09
C ALA A 271 3.53 10.66 -10.64
N ARG A 272 4.10 11.33 -11.65
CA ARG A 272 3.46 12.46 -12.33
C ARG A 272 2.18 12.05 -13.04
N LEU A 273 2.21 10.96 -13.79
CA LEU A 273 1.03 10.43 -14.49
C LEU A 273 -0.07 9.99 -13.52
N ALA A 274 0.30 9.41 -12.37
CA ALA A 274 -0.67 9.05 -11.33
C ALA A 274 -1.37 10.30 -10.74
N LYS A 275 -0.61 11.36 -10.45
CA LYS A 275 -1.17 12.64 -9.98
C LYS A 275 -2.11 13.28 -11.01
N GLU A 276 -1.69 13.33 -12.27
CA GLU A 276 -2.52 13.88 -13.35
C GLU A 276 -3.82 13.09 -13.53
N ALA A 277 -3.76 11.75 -13.41
CA ALA A 277 -4.94 10.90 -13.47
C ALA A 277 -5.90 11.13 -12.28
N GLU A 278 -5.34 11.31 -11.07
CA GLU A 278 -6.13 11.63 -9.88
C GLU A 278 -6.83 12.99 -10.00
N GLU A 279 -6.10 14.02 -10.46
CA GLU A 279 -6.65 15.34 -10.71
C GLU A 279 -7.78 15.32 -11.75
N LYS A 280 -7.62 14.58 -12.85
CA LYS A 280 -8.68 14.39 -13.85
C LYS A 280 -9.91 13.72 -13.26
N ARG A 281 -9.73 12.66 -12.47
CA ARG A 281 -10.85 11.95 -11.82
C ARG A 281 -11.60 12.85 -10.83
N LEU A 282 -10.87 13.66 -10.05
CA LEU A 282 -11.45 14.65 -9.15
C LEU A 282 -12.20 15.75 -9.90
N ALA A 283 -11.66 16.24 -11.01
CA ALA A 283 -12.31 17.23 -11.86
C ALA A 283 -13.62 16.70 -12.47
N GLU A 284 -13.61 15.47 -13.01
CA GLU A 284 -14.81 14.81 -13.53
C GLU A 284 -15.86 14.57 -12.45
N GLU A 285 -15.44 14.16 -11.25
CA GLU A 285 -16.36 13.97 -10.12
C GLU A 285 -16.99 15.31 -9.68
N ALA A 286 -16.19 16.38 -9.64
CA ALA A 286 -16.68 17.72 -9.31
C ALA A 286 -17.67 18.23 -10.37
N GLU A 287 -17.40 18.01 -11.67
CA GLU A 287 -18.31 18.36 -12.75
C GLU A 287 -19.63 17.59 -12.63
N LYS A 288 -19.58 16.27 -12.39
CA LYS A 288 -20.79 15.45 -12.16
C LYS A 288 -21.61 15.96 -10.98
N LYS A 289 -20.97 16.31 -9.86
CA LYS A 289 -21.67 16.88 -8.69
C LYS A 289 -22.36 18.21 -9.04
N ARG A 290 -21.68 19.10 -9.78
CA ARG A 290 -22.27 20.37 -10.23
C ARG A 290 -23.48 20.15 -11.14
N LEU A 291 -23.39 19.23 -12.09
CA LEU A 291 -24.51 18.92 -12.99
C LEU A 291 -25.71 18.33 -12.25
N VAL A 292 -25.48 17.47 -11.24
CA VAL A 292 -26.56 16.93 -10.39
C VAL A 292 -27.22 18.05 -9.58
N GLU A 293 -26.44 18.94 -8.95
CA GLU A 293 -26.98 20.06 -8.17
C GLU A 293 -27.78 21.03 -9.05
N GLU A 294 -27.29 21.33 -10.26
CA GLU A 294 -27.98 22.18 -11.23
C GLU A 294 -29.29 21.53 -11.72
N ALA A 295 -29.27 20.23 -12.01
CA ALA A 295 -30.46 19.48 -12.40
C ALA A 295 -31.51 19.42 -11.28
N GLU A 296 -31.09 19.26 -10.02
CA GLU A 296 -31.99 19.27 -8.87
C GLU A 296 -32.64 20.65 -8.68
N LYS A 297 -31.85 21.73 -8.78
CA LYS A 297 -32.38 23.11 -8.74
C LYS A 297 -33.38 23.35 -9.87
N ALA A 298 -33.09 22.88 -11.08
CA ALA A 298 -34.00 23.00 -12.22
C ALA A 298 -35.31 22.23 -11.99
N ARG A 299 -35.24 21.02 -11.42
CA ARG A 299 -36.43 20.22 -11.08
C ARG A 299 -37.30 20.94 -10.04
N ILE A 300 -36.70 21.45 -8.96
CA ILE A 300 -37.43 22.18 -7.92
C ILE A 300 -38.08 23.44 -8.49
N ALA A 301 -37.38 24.18 -9.36
CA ALA A 301 -37.93 25.36 -10.01
C ALA A 301 -39.13 25.01 -10.92
N ALA A 302 -39.03 23.95 -11.70
CA ALA A 302 -40.11 23.47 -12.57
C ALA A 302 -41.34 23.01 -11.74
N GLU A 303 -41.12 22.28 -10.64
CA GLU A 303 -42.19 21.85 -9.74
C GLU A 303 -42.90 23.05 -9.09
N ALA A 304 -42.14 24.06 -8.64
CA ALA A 304 -42.70 25.29 -8.10
C ALA A 304 -43.54 26.07 -9.13
N GLU A 305 -43.08 26.14 -10.39
CA GLU A 305 -43.84 26.76 -11.48
C GLU A 305 -45.15 26.01 -11.76
N GLN A 306 -45.08 24.67 -11.86
CA GLN A 306 -46.28 23.84 -12.03
C GLN A 306 -47.27 24.01 -10.88
N ALA A 307 -46.80 24.08 -9.64
CA ALA A 307 -47.65 24.33 -8.48
C ALA A 307 -48.32 25.71 -8.53
N ARG A 308 -47.61 26.75 -9.00
CA ARG A 308 -48.19 28.09 -9.19
C ARG A 308 -49.27 28.09 -10.27
N LEU A 309 -49.00 27.46 -11.42
CA LEU A 309 -49.96 27.34 -12.51
C LEU A 309 -51.21 26.55 -12.10
N ALA A 310 -51.04 25.48 -11.31
CA ALA A 310 -52.15 24.71 -10.76
C ALA A 310 -53.05 25.54 -9.84
N LYS A 311 -52.45 26.35 -8.93
CA LYS A 311 -53.19 27.27 -8.06
C LYS A 311 -53.94 28.32 -8.86
N GLU A 312 -53.28 28.95 -9.83
CA GLU A 312 -53.93 29.96 -10.69
C GLU A 312 -55.11 29.35 -11.48
N ALA A 313 -54.97 28.12 -11.97
CA ALA A 313 -56.05 27.40 -12.66
C ALA A 313 -57.22 27.07 -11.71
N GLU A 314 -56.93 26.67 -10.47
CA GLU A 314 -57.96 26.41 -9.45
C GLU A 314 -58.71 27.69 -9.08
N GLU A 315 -58.00 28.79 -8.85
CA GLU A 315 -58.59 30.11 -8.58
C GLU A 315 -59.50 30.57 -9.73
N LYS A 316 -59.06 30.41 -10.99
CA LYS A 316 -59.90 30.72 -12.16
C LYS A 316 -61.16 29.87 -12.20
N ARG A 317 -61.05 28.55 -11.96
CA ARG A 317 -62.20 27.64 -11.95
C ARG A 317 -63.20 28.00 -10.85
N LEU A 318 -62.72 28.34 -9.66
CA LEU A 318 -63.56 28.80 -8.55
C LEU A 318 -64.23 30.14 -8.85
N ALA A 319 -63.51 31.08 -9.48
CA ALA A 319 -64.07 32.36 -9.91
C ALA A 319 -65.19 32.18 -10.96
N GLU A 320 -64.98 31.33 -11.97
CA GLU A 320 -66.00 30.99 -12.97
C GLU A 320 -67.22 30.30 -12.35
N GLU A 321 -67.01 29.38 -11.40
CA GLU A 321 -68.11 28.72 -10.69
C GLU A 321 -68.91 29.72 -9.85
N ALA A 322 -68.23 30.63 -9.15
CA ALA A 322 -68.88 31.69 -8.38
C ALA A 322 -69.66 32.66 -9.27
N GLU A 323 -69.13 33.03 -10.44
CA GLU A 323 -69.84 33.85 -11.42
C GLU A 323 -71.10 33.15 -11.93
N LYS A 324 -71.00 31.86 -12.31
CA LYS A 324 -72.15 31.05 -12.72
C LYS A 324 -73.22 31.00 -11.63
N LYS A 325 -72.84 30.79 -10.36
CA LYS A 325 -73.78 30.79 -9.23
C LYS A 325 -74.49 32.15 -9.08
N ARG A 326 -73.76 33.26 -9.17
CA ARG A 326 -74.34 34.61 -9.11
C ARG A 326 -75.34 34.86 -10.23
N LEU A 327 -75.02 34.46 -11.46
CA LEU A 327 -75.91 34.61 -12.60
C LEU A 327 -77.19 33.78 -12.45
N VAL A 328 -77.10 32.57 -11.90
CA VAL A 328 -78.27 31.74 -11.60
C VAL A 328 -79.15 32.39 -10.53
N GLU A 329 -78.56 32.87 -9.43
CA GLU A 329 -79.30 33.54 -8.35
C GLU A 329 -79.98 34.83 -8.85
N GLU A 330 -79.28 35.62 -9.67
CA GLU A 330 -79.84 36.83 -10.28
C GLU A 330 -80.99 36.49 -11.25
N ALA A 331 -80.84 35.47 -12.09
CA ALA A 331 -81.90 35.00 -12.98
C ALA A 331 -83.13 34.48 -12.22
N GLU A 332 -82.92 33.78 -11.10
CA GLU A 332 -84.01 33.31 -10.25
C GLU A 332 -84.75 34.47 -9.59
N LYS A 333 -84.03 35.45 -9.03
CA LYS A 333 -84.62 36.68 -8.50
C LYS A 333 -85.42 37.43 -9.56
N ALA A 334 -84.89 37.53 -10.78
CA ALA A 334 -85.59 38.16 -11.90
C ALA A 334 -86.86 37.40 -12.30
N ARG A 335 -86.84 36.06 -12.29
CA ARG A 335 -88.02 35.23 -12.56
C ARG A 335 -89.11 35.44 -11.51
N ILE A 336 -88.75 35.41 -10.23
CA ILE A 336 -89.68 35.63 -9.11
C ILE A 336 -90.29 37.04 -9.21
N ALA A 337 -89.48 38.06 -9.49
CA ALA A 337 -89.97 39.43 -9.67
C ALA A 337 -90.96 39.55 -10.85
N ALA A 338 -90.65 38.92 -11.99
CA ALA A 338 -91.53 38.92 -13.16
C ALA A 338 -92.85 38.15 -12.89
N GLU A 339 -92.80 37.06 -12.14
CA GLU A 339 -93.98 36.31 -11.73
C GLU A 339 -94.86 37.11 -10.77
N ALA A 340 -94.25 37.78 -9.78
CA ALA A 340 -94.95 38.68 -8.88
C ALA A 340 -95.61 39.86 -9.63
N GLU A 341 -94.93 40.44 -10.62
CA GLU A 341 -95.50 41.48 -11.47
C GLU A 341 -96.70 40.96 -12.28
N LYS A 342 -96.57 39.79 -12.91
CA LYS A 342 -97.67 39.14 -13.62
C LYS A 342 -98.87 38.87 -12.70
N ALA A 343 -98.62 38.39 -11.48
CA ALA A 343 -99.67 38.14 -10.50
C ALA A 343 -100.37 39.44 -10.07
N ARG A 344 -99.63 40.54 -9.88
CA ARG A 344 -100.21 41.86 -9.58
C ARG A 344 -101.08 42.35 -10.72
N LEU A 345 -100.60 42.26 -11.96
CA LEU A 345 -101.37 42.65 -13.14
C LEU A 345 -102.63 41.79 -13.32
N ALA A 346 -102.56 40.49 -13.02
CA ALA A 346 -103.72 39.60 -13.04
C ALA A 346 -104.78 40.00 -12.00
N LYS A 347 -104.36 40.30 -10.75
CA LYS A 347 -105.25 40.81 -9.70
C LYS A 347 -105.90 42.13 -10.09
N GLU A 348 -105.12 43.09 -10.60
CA GLU A 348 -105.65 44.37 -11.07
C GLU A 348 -106.66 44.18 -12.22
N ALA A 349 -106.39 43.26 -13.15
CA ALA A 349 -107.30 42.94 -14.23
C ALA A 349 -108.60 42.27 -13.72
N GLU A 350 -108.50 41.37 -12.74
CA GLU A 350 -109.65 40.74 -12.11
C GLU A 350 -110.50 41.75 -11.32
N GLU A 351 -109.88 42.62 -10.53
CA GLU A 351 -110.56 43.71 -9.83
C GLU A 351 -111.29 44.64 -10.82
N LYS A 352 -110.65 44.98 -11.94
CA LYS A 352 -111.29 45.75 -13.03
C LYS A 352 -112.47 45.00 -13.64
N ARG A 353 -112.34 43.69 -13.89
CA ARG A 353 -113.44 42.87 -14.43
C ARG A 353 -114.62 42.82 -13.45
N ILE A 354 -114.36 42.61 -12.16
CA ILE A 354 -115.40 42.61 -11.12
C ILE A 354 -116.05 43.98 -11.02
N ALA A 355 -115.29 45.07 -11.08
CA ALA A 355 -115.82 46.42 -11.07
C ALA A 355 -116.70 46.70 -12.30
N GLU A 356 -116.28 46.27 -13.49
CA GLU A 356 -117.06 46.40 -14.73
C GLU A 356 -118.35 45.55 -14.67
N GLU A 357 -118.27 44.33 -14.15
CA GLU A 357 -119.42 43.44 -13.97
C GLU A 357 -120.43 44.04 -12.97
N LYS A 358 -119.94 44.56 -11.84
CA LYS A 358 -120.78 45.29 -10.87
C LYS A 358 -121.41 46.54 -11.50
N ALA A 359 -120.67 47.29 -12.32
CA ALA A 359 -121.20 48.46 -13.02
C ALA A 359 -122.28 48.06 -14.04
N LYS A 360 -122.07 46.98 -14.80
CA LYS A 360 -123.08 46.42 -15.71
C LYS A 360 -124.31 45.91 -14.97
N ALA A 361 -124.13 45.23 -13.84
CA ALA A 361 -125.22 44.77 -13.00
C ALA A 361 -126.04 45.95 -12.43
N ALA A 362 -125.37 46.98 -11.91
CA ALA A 362 -126.02 48.19 -11.43
C ALA A 362 -126.76 48.93 -12.56
N ALA A 363 -126.17 49.03 -13.76
CA ALA A 363 -126.83 49.61 -14.92
C ALA A 363 -128.04 48.77 -15.39
N ALA A 364 -127.96 47.44 -15.33
CA ALA A 364 -129.08 46.54 -15.64
C ALA A 364 -130.19 46.63 -14.60
N GLU A 365 -129.86 46.75 -13.31
CA GLU A 365 -130.83 46.99 -12.22
C GLU A 365 -131.52 48.35 -12.40
N GLU A 366 -130.75 49.40 -12.68
CA GLU A 366 -131.29 50.72 -12.97
C GLU A 366 -132.20 50.68 -14.21
N ALA A 367 -131.81 49.97 -15.28
CA ALA A 367 -132.63 49.77 -16.47
C ALA A 367 -133.91 48.98 -16.16
N ALA A 368 -133.85 47.93 -15.34
CA ALA A 368 -135.01 47.16 -14.91
C ALA A 368 -135.97 48.02 -14.05
N LEU A 369 -135.42 48.87 -13.18
CA LEU A 369 -136.19 49.85 -12.41
C LEU A 369 -136.86 50.88 -13.32
N LYS A 370 -136.16 51.39 -14.34
CA LYS A 370 -136.75 52.27 -15.37
C LYS A 370 -137.91 51.59 -16.11
N GLN A 371 -137.74 50.33 -16.49
CA GLN A 371 -138.79 49.57 -17.17
C GLN A 371 -140.01 49.37 -16.26
N LYS A 372 -139.83 48.99 -14.99
CA LYS A 372 -140.93 48.88 -14.01
C LYS A 372 -141.62 50.21 -13.75
N ALA A 373 -140.87 51.31 -13.66
CA ALA A 373 -141.42 52.65 -13.52
C ALA A 373 -142.33 53.01 -14.72
N LEU A 374 -141.88 52.67 -15.94
CA LEU A 374 -142.64 52.87 -17.18
C LEU A 374 -143.93 52.03 -17.21
N GLU A 375 -143.88 50.75 -16.82
CA GLU A 375 -145.07 49.87 -16.73
C GLU A 375 -146.12 50.40 -15.76
N LEU A 376 -145.70 51.07 -14.69
CA LEU A 376 -146.57 51.70 -13.68
C LEU A 376 -146.92 53.16 -13.99
N GLY A 377 -146.56 53.68 -15.17
CA GLY A 377 -146.85 55.05 -15.62
C GLY A 377 -146.20 56.14 -14.75
N CYS A 378 -145.01 55.88 -14.21
CA CYS A 378 -144.22 56.86 -13.47
C CYS A 378 -143.20 57.52 -14.41
N ASP A 379 -143.03 58.84 -14.30
CA ASP A 379 -142.17 59.62 -15.21
C ASP A 379 -140.66 59.42 -14.95
N ASP A 380 -140.27 59.02 -13.74
CA ASP A 380 -138.88 58.72 -13.36
C ASP A 380 -138.76 57.66 -12.25
N ILE A 381 -137.54 57.17 -12.02
CA ILE A 381 -137.24 56.13 -11.01
C ILE A 381 -137.49 56.63 -9.58
N GLU A 382 -137.22 57.91 -9.28
CA GLU A 382 -137.40 58.46 -7.93
C GLU A 382 -138.87 58.51 -7.54
N THR A 383 -139.74 58.86 -8.50
CA THR A 383 -141.20 58.84 -8.40
C THR A 383 -141.71 57.42 -8.24
N TYR A 384 -141.16 56.45 -8.98
CA TYR A 384 -141.46 55.03 -8.79
C TYR A 384 -141.07 54.55 -7.39
N LYS A 385 -139.84 54.82 -6.93
CA LYS A 385 -139.36 54.47 -5.58
C LYS A 385 -140.18 55.13 -4.48
N ALA A 386 -140.57 56.39 -4.62
CA ALA A 386 -141.41 57.08 -3.64
C ALA A 386 -142.84 56.51 -3.57
N ARG A 387 -143.39 56.07 -4.72
CA ARG A 387 -144.71 55.44 -4.80
C ARG A 387 -144.71 54.01 -4.25
N THR A 388 -143.65 53.24 -4.49
CA THR A 388 -143.49 51.88 -3.94
C THR A 388 -142.94 51.86 -2.52
N ALA A 389 -142.34 52.94 -2.02
CA ALA A 389 -141.89 53.06 -0.63
C ALA A 389 -143.02 52.94 0.41
N HIS A 390 -144.29 53.11 0.01
CA HIS A 390 -145.45 52.80 0.84
C HIS A 390 -145.70 51.28 0.93
N TRP A 391 -145.33 50.48 -0.07
CA TRP A 391 -145.63 49.06 -0.12
C TRP A 391 -144.63 48.17 0.64
N ASP A 392 -143.42 48.66 0.91
CA ASP A 392 -142.30 47.80 1.38
C ASP A 392 -142.03 47.83 2.90
N LYS A 393 -142.82 48.56 3.70
CA LYS A 393 -142.66 48.58 5.17
C LYS A 393 -143.70 47.74 5.92
N ASP A 394 -144.88 47.57 5.34
CA ASP A 394 -145.97 46.83 5.97
C ASP A 394 -146.04 45.36 5.50
N GLU A 395 -145.57 45.03 4.29
CA GLU A 395 -145.51 43.64 3.79
C GLU A 395 -144.30 42.87 4.32
N ASP A 396 -143.10 43.46 4.41
CA ASP A 396 -141.93 42.82 5.03
C ASP A 396 -142.10 42.66 6.54
N ALA A 397 -142.74 43.61 7.23
CA ALA A 397 -143.15 43.45 8.62
C ALA A 397 -144.26 42.39 8.80
N ARG A 398 -145.18 42.26 7.83
CA ARG A 398 -146.19 41.18 7.81
C ARG A 398 -145.60 39.81 7.50
N LEU A 399 -144.66 39.71 6.56
CA LEU A 399 -143.99 38.45 6.19
C LEU A 399 -143.02 38.05 7.30
N ALA A 400 -142.25 38.98 7.86
CA ALA A 400 -141.46 38.73 9.06
C ALA A 400 -142.35 38.30 10.22
N ALA A 401 -143.52 38.92 10.48
CA ALA A 401 -144.44 38.50 11.55
C ALA A 401 -145.20 37.19 11.26
N LYS A 402 -145.51 36.88 9.99
CA LYS A 402 -146.24 35.67 9.57
C LYS A 402 -145.32 34.46 9.38
N TYR A 403 -144.02 34.68 9.15
CA TYR A 403 -142.98 33.65 9.02
C TYR A 403 -141.92 33.71 10.15
N SER A 404 -142.13 34.50 11.20
CA SER A 404 -141.27 34.55 12.41
C SER A 404 -141.31 33.28 13.28
N VAL A 405 -142.08 32.24 12.90
CA VAL A 405 -142.12 30.96 13.62
C VAL A 405 -141.43 29.86 12.82
N ILE A 406 -140.21 30.09 12.31
CA ILE A 406 -139.25 28.99 12.04
C ILE A 406 -137.81 29.51 12.22
N PRO A 407 -137.21 29.44 13.41
CA PRO A 407 -135.78 29.78 13.59
C PRO A 407 -134.83 28.68 13.10
N ASP A 408 -135.33 27.58 12.55
CA ASP A 408 -134.57 26.33 12.44
C ASP A 408 -134.64 25.67 11.06
N LEU A 409 -134.81 26.46 9.99
CA LEU A 409 -134.73 25.93 8.63
C LEU A 409 -133.30 25.98 8.07
N GLY A 410 -132.45 26.89 8.55
CA GLY A 410 -131.07 27.04 8.08
C GLY A 410 -130.19 25.85 8.46
N GLU A 411 -130.22 25.43 9.72
CA GLU A 411 -129.45 24.26 10.18
C GLU A 411 -130.06 22.95 9.69
N ARG A 412 -131.40 22.81 9.67
CA ARG A 412 -132.06 21.58 9.18
C ARG A 412 -131.98 21.38 7.67
N LEU A 413 -132.00 22.44 6.85
CA LEU A 413 -131.72 22.32 5.41
C LEU A 413 -130.24 21.99 5.16
N PHE A 414 -129.33 22.50 5.99
CA PHE A 414 -127.91 22.14 5.90
C PHE A 414 -127.68 20.66 6.24
N THR A 415 -128.32 20.14 7.30
CA THR A 415 -128.26 18.70 7.63
C THR A 415 -128.90 17.84 6.53
N ILE A 416 -130.04 18.24 5.97
CA ILE A 416 -130.72 17.49 4.90
C ILE A 416 -129.92 17.52 3.58
N LEU A 417 -129.24 18.63 3.23
CA LEU A 417 -128.39 18.69 2.03
C LEU A 417 -127.10 17.87 2.16
N VAL A 418 -126.55 17.78 3.37
CA VAL A 418 -125.41 16.92 3.68
C VAL A 418 -125.84 15.44 3.68
N ASP A 419 -126.99 15.10 4.27
CA ASP A 419 -127.54 13.74 4.29
C ASP A 419 -128.03 13.26 2.91
N LEU A 420 -128.42 14.18 2.01
CA LEU A 420 -128.75 13.90 0.61
C LEU A 420 -127.53 13.92 -0.33
N ASN A 421 -126.31 14.08 0.20
CA ASN A 421 -125.06 14.04 -0.57
C ASN A 421 -125.02 15.03 -1.75
N MET A 422 -125.56 16.26 -1.57
CA MET A 422 -125.59 17.31 -2.60
C MET A 422 -124.57 18.45 -2.35
N VAL A 423 -123.73 18.35 -1.32
CA VAL A 423 -122.58 19.23 -1.09
C VAL A 423 -121.36 18.35 -0.81
N GLU A 424 -120.47 18.22 -1.79
CA GLU A 424 -119.14 17.63 -1.57
C GLU A 424 -118.25 18.67 -0.86
N LEU A 425 -118.00 18.48 0.44
CA LEU A 425 -116.84 19.07 1.08
C LEU A 425 -115.60 18.31 0.60
N HIS A 426 -115.00 18.80 -0.49
CA HIS A 426 -113.65 18.40 -0.87
C HIS A 426 -112.67 19.02 0.14
N LEU A 427 -112.49 18.35 1.27
CA LEU A 427 -111.34 18.55 2.15
C LEU A 427 -110.13 17.96 1.43
N ASP A 428 -109.35 18.83 0.79
CA ASP A 428 -108.07 18.49 0.19
C ASP A 428 -107.09 18.08 1.31
N PRO A 429 -106.54 16.85 1.33
CA PRO A 429 -105.63 16.39 2.37
C PRO A 429 -104.26 17.09 2.39
N ASN A 430 -104.10 18.22 1.69
CA ASN A 430 -102.84 18.93 1.53
C ASN A 430 -102.95 20.44 1.79
N ASP A 431 -103.88 20.87 2.66
CA ASP A 431 -103.96 22.25 3.14
C ASP A 431 -102.79 22.58 4.09
N PRO A 432 -101.88 23.51 3.74
CA PRO A 432 -100.69 23.85 4.53
C PRO A 432 -101.00 24.63 5.83
N ASN A 433 -102.27 24.84 6.21
CA ASN A 433 -102.65 25.44 7.49
C ASN A 433 -103.00 24.42 8.60
N VAL A 434 -102.83 23.11 8.36
CA VAL A 434 -102.92 22.09 9.40
C VAL A 434 -101.54 21.85 9.99
N VAL A 435 -101.25 22.54 11.10
CA VAL A 435 -100.10 22.23 11.95
C VAL A 435 -100.45 20.96 12.74
N ILE A 436 -99.83 19.84 12.37
CA ILE A 436 -99.78 18.64 13.20
C ILE A 436 -98.62 18.88 14.17
N GLU A 437 -98.93 19.15 15.44
CA GLU A 437 -97.95 19.09 16.52
C GLU A 437 -97.67 17.60 16.78
N ASP A 438 -96.52 17.12 16.30
CA ASP A 438 -95.99 15.80 16.65
C ASP A 438 -95.38 15.88 18.06
N ASP A 439 -96.16 15.43 19.05
CA ASP A 439 -95.67 15.04 20.38
C ASP A 439 -94.96 13.66 20.25
N ASP A 440 -93.64 13.68 20.04
CA ASP A 440 -92.77 12.52 20.21
C ASP A 440 -92.10 12.56 21.60
N ASP A 441 -92.80 12.01 22.59
CA ASP A 441 -92.22 11.46 23.83
C ASP A 441 -92.43 9.93 23.78
N GLU A 442 -91.39 9.17 23.42
CA GLU A 442 -91.02 7.86 24.03
C GLU A 442 -89.66 7.33 23.55
#